data_AF-A0A817VL41-F1
#
_entry.id   AF-A0A817VL41-F1
#
_cell.length_a   1.000
_cell.length_b   1.000
_cell.length_c   1.000
_cell.angle_alpha   90.00
_cell.angle_beta   90.00
_cell.angle_gamma   90.00
#
_symmetry.space_group_name_H-M   'P 1'
#
loop_
_entity.id
_entity.type
_entity.pdbx_description
1 polymer ?
#
loop_
_entity_poly.entity_id
_entity_poly.type
_entity_poly.pdbx_seq_one_letter_code
_entity_poly.pdbx_strand_id
1 'polypeptide(L)'
;MKRTRNRVLVLGQMSYRHATGFAAVTLISGVTILTLGCNPLTGILGLSNFLLYTCIYTPMKRKHIINTWLGSIVGAIPPVMGWTACTGSIDSGALLLAFLLYAWQFPHFNSLSWNIRREYDRAGYKMMCVSHERLCLITSLRYSIIILLSCSFVAPLIDMTTWLFAFDTLPVNFYLIYLSYKFYRNHDAQSSRKLFRYSLIHLPLLFTLMVIHRQVKTQNHTAASSRNELIPVPI
;
A
#
# COMPACT_ATOMS: atom_id res chain seq x y z
N MET A 1 -6.06 -24.67 8.86
CA MET A 1 -5.86 -24.35 7.43
C MET A 1 -4.71 -25.17 6.90
N LYS A 2 -4.82 -25.75 5.69
CA LYS A 2 -3.78 -26.65 5.14
C LYS A 2 -2.44 -25.92 4.96
N ARG A 3 -2.50 -24.63 4.62
CA ARG A 3 -1.34 -23.75 4.38
C ARG A 3 -0.50 -23.42 5.63
N THR A 4 -1.11 -23.38 6.82
CA THR A 4 -0.42 -22.84 8.03
C THR A 4 -0.08 -23.91 9.06
N ARG A 5 -0.38 -25.19 8.77
CA ARG A 5 -0.17 -26.30 9.71
C ARG A 5 1.32 -26.60 9.98
N ASN A 6 2.20 -26.29 9.03
CA ASN A 6 3.64 -26.53 9.13
C ASN A 6 4.43 -25.34 9.70
N ARG A 7 3.78 -24.39 10.38
CA ARG A 7 4.48 -23.23 10.96
C ARG A 7 5.17 -23.66 12.26
N VAL A 8 6.40 -23.17 12.50
CA VAL A 8 7.26 -23.52 13.65
C VAL A 8 6.52 -23.48 15.00
N LEU A 9 5.77 -22.41 15.26
CA LEU A 9 4.97 -22.27 16.49
C LEU A 9 3.80 -23.25 16.58
N VAL A 10 3.21 -23.64 15.45
CA VAL A 10 2.09 -24.61 15.40
C VAL A 10 2.62 -26.04 15.64
N LEU A 11 3.84 -26.32 15.20
CA LEU A 11 4.53 -27.59 15.41
C LEU A 11 5.15 -27.72 16.81
N GLY A 12 5.10 -26.69 17.65
CA GLY A 12 5.71 -26.69 18.98
C GLY A 12 7.26 -26.67 18.95
N GLN A 13 7.87 -26.43 17.79
CA GLN A 13 9.32 -26.41 17.62
C GLN A 13 10.01 -25.18 18.24
N MET A 14 9.23 -24.18 18.65
CA MET A 14 9.71 -22.99 19.35
C MET A 14 8.73 -22.65 20.47
N SER A 15 9.25 -22.39 21.68
CA SER A 15 8.39 -22.00 22.80
C SER A 15 7.88 -20.57 22.65
N TYR A 16 6.72 -20.28 23.25
CA TYR A 16 6.12 -18.94 23.23
C TYR A 16 7.08 -17.87 23.77
N ARG A 17 7.82 -18.17 24.85
CA ARG A 17 8.78 -17.23 25.46
C ARG A 17 9.93 -16.87 24.50
N HIS A 18 10.47 -17.85 23.78
CA HIS A 18 11.51 -17.58 22.77
C HIS A 18 10.96 -16.72 21.63
N ALA A 19 9.74 -17.01 21.16
CA ALA A 19 9.11 -16.25 20.10
C ALA A 19 8.87 -14.78 20.50
N THR A 20 8.36 -14.54 21.72
CA THR A 20 8.14 -13.18 22.23
C THR A 20 9.45 -12.45 22.50
N GLY A 21 10.47 -13.15 23.01
CA GLY A 21 11.81 -12.58 23.22
C GLY A 21 12.43 -12.14 21.90
N PHE A 22 12.41 -13.00 20.89
CA PHE A 22 12.88 -12.68 19.53
C PHE A 22 12.11 -11.48 18.93
N ALA A 23 10.78 -11.47 19.06
CA ALA A 23 9.96 -10.36 18.59
C ALA A 23 10.30 -9.03 19.29
N ALA A 24 10.53 -9.06 20.62
CA ALA A 24 10.90 -7.87 21.38
C ALA A 24 12.28 -7.34 20.98
N VAL A 25 13.29 -8.21 20.88
CA VAL A 25 14.64 -7.82 20.49
C VAL A 25 14.64 -7.20 19.08
N THR A 26 14.02 -7.87 18.11
CA THR A 26 13.94 -7.37 16.73
C THR A 26 13.14 -6.07 16.61
N LEU A 27 12.08 -5.90 17.40
CA LEU A 27 11.32 -4.65 17.46
C LEU A 27 12.17 -3.51 17.99
N ILE A 28 12.82 -3.70 19.15
CA ILE A 28 13.66 -2.67 19.77
C ILE A 28 14.81 -2.32 18.81
N SER A 29 15.55 -3.32 18.33
CA SER A 29 16.67 -3.08 17.41
C SER A 29 16.20 -2.38 16.12
N GLY A 30 15.08 -2.80 15.54
CA GLY A 30 14.53 -2.21 14.32
C GLY A 30 14.10 -0.76 14.52
N VAL A 31 13.38 -0.45 15.60
CA VAL A 31 12.95 0.92 15.90
C VAL A 31 14.16 1.81 16.21
N THR A 32 15.16 1.31 16.95
CA THR A 32 16.40 2.03 17.20
C THR A 32 17.15 2.35 15.91
N ILE A 33 17.30 1.37 15.02
CA ILE A 33 17.96 1.57 13.71
C ILE A 33 17.20 2.60 12.87
N LEU A 34 15.87 2.56 12.83
CA LEU A 34 15.09 3.54 12.07
C LEU A 34 15.18 4.96 12.66
N THR A 35 15.16 5.05 13.99
CA THR A 35 15.17 6.34 14.71
C THR A 35 16.52 7.03 14.59
N LEU A 36 17.61 6.28 14.83
CA LEU A 36 18.98 6.82 14.84
C LEU A 36 19.62 6.82 13.44
N GLY A 37 19.27 5.84 12.61
CA GLY A 37 19.85 5.68 11.27
C GLY A 37 19.12 6.44 10.17
N CYS A 38 17.83 6.76 10.34
CA CYS A 38 17.06 7.55 9.38
C CYS A 38 16.59 8.86 10.00
N ASN A 39 15.56 8.81 10.85
CA ASN A 39 15.05 9.95 11.60
C ASN A 39 13.98 9.50 12.62
N PRO A 40 13.71 10.32 13.65
CA PRO A 40 12.70 10.03 14.65
C PRO A 40 11.30 9.81 14.08
N LEU A 41 10.92 10.55 13.03
CA LEU A 41 9.62 10.42 12.38
C LEU A 41 9.40 9.01 11.82
N THR A 42 10.39 8.48 11.10
CA THR A 42 10.35 7.12 10.53
C THR A 42 10.34 6.06 11.63
N GLY A 43 11.08 6.27 12.71
CA GLY A 43 11.04 5.40 13.90
C GLY A 43 9.66 5.32 14.54
N ILE A 44 9.01 6.47 14.75
CA ILE A 44 7.64 6.55 15.30
C ILE A 44 6.63 5.88 14.38
N LEU A 45 6.74 6.08 13.06
CA LEU A 45 5.89 5.40 12.08
C LEU A 45 6.07 3.87 12.13
N GLY A 46 7.31 3.39 12.25
CA GLY A 46 7.62 1.97 12.39
C GLY A 46 7.01 1.34 13.64
N LEU A 47 7.18 2.00 14.80
CA LEU A 47 6.60 1.54 16.06
C LEU A 47 5.06 1.56 16.02
N SER A 48 4.48 2.62 15.46
CA SER A 48 3.03 2.74 15.31
C SER A 48 2.46 1.66 14.39
N ASN A 49 3.16 1.35 13.29
CA ASN A 49 2.76 0.28 12.38
C ASN A 49 2.81 -1.10 13.05
N PHE A 50 3.85 -1.36 13.87
CA PHE A 50 3.92 -2.60 14.66
C PHE A 50 2.73 -2.75 15.60
N LEU A 51 2.40 -1.71 16.36
CA LEU A 51 1.25 -1.70 17.28
C LEU A 51 -0.06 -1.89 16.53
N LEU A 52 -0.26 -1.16 15.43
CA LEU A 52 -1.43 -1.28 14.57
C LEU A 52 -1.58 -2.70 14.02
N TYR A 53 -0.48 -3.32 13.57
CA TYR A 53 -0.50 -4.66 13.00
C TYR A 53 -0.80 -5.74 14.05
N THR A 54 -0.06 -5.73 15.15
CA THR A 54 -0.07 -6.80 16.15
C THR A 54 -1.27 -6.67 17.09
N CYS A 55 -1.54 -5.46 17.60
CA CYS A 55 -2.54 -5.24 18.63
C CYS A 55 -3.94 -4.98 18.06
N ILE A 56 -4.05 -4.39 16.87
CA ILE A 56 -5.34 -3.99 16.30
C ILE A 56 -5.73 -4.92 15.14
N TYR A 57 -4.97 -4.95 14.06
CA TYR A 57 -5.32 -5.68 12.84
C TYR A 57 -5.41 -7.20 13.07
N THR A 58 -4.41 -7.80 13.73
CA THR A 58 -4.36 -9.25 13.95
C THR A 58 -5.59 -9.80 14.70
N PRO A 59 -6.00 -9.27 15.86
CA PRO A 59 -7.23 -9.73 16.51
C PRO A 59 -8.49 -9.36 15.72
N MET A 60 -8.48 -8.25 14.98
CA MET A 60 -9.65 -7.81 14.20
C MET A 60 -10.08 -8.84 13.15
N LYS A 61 -9.15 -9.63 12.60
CA LYS A 61 -9.45 -10.70 11.63
C LYS A 61 -10.52 -11.70 12.12
N ARG A 62 -10.62 -11.90 13.44
CA ARG A 62 -11.61 -12.78 14.08
C ARG A 62 -12.90 -12.05 14.47
N LYS A 63 -12.85 -10.72 14.62
CA LYS A 63 -13.92 -9.91 15.19
C LYS A 63 -14.81 -9.25 14.14
N HIS A 64 -14.22 -8.64 13.10
CA HIS A 64 -14.96 -7.79 12.17
C HIS A 64 -14.37 -7.75 10.76
N ILE A 65 -15.23 -7.49 9.75
CA ILE A 65 -14.83 -7.37 8.33
C ILE A 65 -13.88 -6.20 8.05
N ILE A 66 -13.90 -5.19 8.93
CA ILE A 66 -13.04 -3.98 8.87
C ILE A 66 -11.56 -4.33 8.87
N ASN A 67 -11.19 -5.54 9.31
CA ASN A 67 -9.82 -6.03 9.24
C ASN A 67 -9.18 -5.83 7.84
N THR A 68 -9.95 -5.94 6.76
CA THR A 68 -9.40 -5.76 5.40
C THR A 68 -8.87 -4.34 5.20
N TRP A 69 -9.65 -3.33 5.57
CA TRP A 69 -9.25 -1.92 5.45
C TRP A 69 -8.12 -1.56 6.41
N LEU A 70 -8.17 -2.04 7.66
CA LEU A 70 -7.08 -1.82 8.63
C LEU A 70 -5.78 -2.49 8.16
N GLY A 71 -5.87 -3.70 7.61
CA GLY A 71 -4.74 -4.39 7.02
C GLY A 71 -4.15 -3.62 5.83
N SER A 72 -5.01 -2.97 5.05
CA SER A 72 -4.53 -2.12 3.98
C SER A 72 -3.82 -0.86 4.50
N ILE A 73 -4.29 -0.24 5.59
CA ILE A 73 -3.60 0.88 6.24
C ILE A 73 -2.20 0.46 6.70
N VAL A 74 -2.09 -0.70 7.38
CA VAL A 74 -0.77 -1.24 7.78
C VAL A 74 0.16 -1.36 6.57
N GLY A 75 -0.34 -1.89 5.45
CA GLY A 75 0.47 -2.06 4.26
C GLY A 75 0.76 -0.76 3.50
N ALA A 76 0.04 0.33 3.76
CA ALA A 76 0.26 1.64 3.17
C ALA A 76 1.33 2.47 3.90
N ILE A 77 1.64 2.13 5.16
CA ILE A 77 2.65 2.83 5.97
C ILE A 77 4.09 2.62 5.46
N PRO A 78 4.52 1.42 5.00
CA PRO A 78 5.89 1.22 4.55
C PRO A 78 6.38 2.16 3.42
N PRO A 79 5.59 2.47 2.37
CA PRO A 79 5.97 3.53 1.43
C PRO A 79 6.18 4.90 2.09
N VAL A 80 5.34 5.28 3.05
CA VAL A 80 5.52 6.53 3.81
C VAL A 80 6.82 6.48 4.59
N MET A 81 7.12 5.37 5.26
CA MET A 81 8.38 5.18 5.98
C MET A 81 9.59 5.30 5.06
N GLY A 82 9.52 4.72 3.86
CA GLY A 82 10.59 4.84 2.86
C GLY A 82 10.78 6.28 2.38
N TRP A 83 9.69 7.03 2.19
CA TRP A 83 9.75 8.46 1.84
C TRP A 83 10.33 9.30 2.98
N THR A 84 9.78 9.16 4.19
CA THR A 84 10.22 9.93 5.36
C THR A 84 11.66 9.60 5.73
N ALA A 85 12.14 8.38 5.47
CA ALA A 85 13.55 8.02 5.69
C ALA A 85 14.50 8.89 4.86
N CYS A 86 14.09 9.26 3.63
CA CYS A 86 14.89 10.08 2.73
C CYS A 86 14.65 11.59 2.91
N THR A 87 13.41 12.03 3.15
CA THR A 87 13.05 13.46 3.17
C THR A 87 12.92 14.06 4.57
N GLY A 88 12.66 13.24 5.58
CA GLY A 88 12.35 13.71 6.94
C GLY A 88 10.95 14.31 7.10
N SER A 89 10.10 14.30 6.07
CA SER A 89 8.76 14.91 6.05
C SER A 89 7.71 14.00 5.42
N ILE A 90 6.43 14.22 5.75
CA ILE A 90 5.29 13.56 5.10
C ILE A 90 4.71 14.52 4.07
N ASP A 91 5.13 14.35 2.82
CA ASP A 91 4.67 15.19 1.71
C ASP A 91 3.51 14.54 0.95
N SER A 92 2.90 15.29 0.03
CA SER A 92 1.83 14.80 -0.85
C SER A 92 2.25 13.55 -1.65
N GLY A 93 3.51 13.47 -2.08
CA GLY A 93 4.05 12.30 -2.78
C GLY A 93 4.06 11.03 -1.92
N ALA A 94 4.44 11.14 -0.64
CA ALA A 94 4.40 10.03 0.32
C ALA A 94 2.98 9.49 0.49
N LEU A 95 2.01 10.42 0.63
CA LEU A 95 0.60 10.07 0.79
C LEU A 95 0.02 9.44 -0.49
N LEU A 96 0.42 9.89 -1.67
CA LEU A 96 -0.02 9.29 -2.92
C LEU A 96 0.52 7.86 -3.08
N LEU A 97 1.81 7.62 -2.79
CA LEU A 97 2.39 6.27 -2.83
C LEU A 97 1.69 5.33 -1.83
N ALA A 98 1.45 5.83 -0.62
CA ALA A 98 0.68 5.10 0.40
C ALA A 98 -0.73 4.78 -0.09
N PHE A 99 -1.41 5.75 -0.70
CA PHE A 99 -2.76 5.59 -1.22
C PHE A 99 -2.83 4.60 -2.39
N LEU A 100 -1.89 4.65 -3.32
CA LEU A 100 -1.82 3.71 -4.44
C LEU A 100 -1.61 2.29 -3.94
N LEU A 101 -0.71 2.09 -2.97
CA LEU A 101 -0.48 0.77 -2.38
C LEU A 101 -1.71 0.29 -1.59
N TYR A 102 -2.33 1.18 -0.80
CA TYR A 102 -3.58 0.93 -0.08
C TYR A 102 -4.69 0.47 -1.03
N ALA A 103 -4.90 1.20 -2.11
CA ALA A 103 -5.94 0.92 -3.10
C ALA A 103 -5.66 -0.40 -3.83
N TRP A 104 -4.41 -0.63 -4.23
CA TRP A 104 -3.99 -1.85 -4.94
C TRP A 104 -4.21 -3.14 -4.13
N GLN A 105 -4.13 -3.06 -2.80
CA GLN A 105 -4.33 -4.25 -1.95
C GLN A 105 -5.74 -4.83 -2.07
N PHE A 106 -6.76 -4.06 -2.41
CA PHE A 106 -8.12 -4.57 -2.53
C PHE A 106 -8.30 -5.55 -3.69
N PRO A 107 -8.02 -5.19 -4.96
CA PRO A 107 -8.10 -6.16 -6.05
C PRO A 107 -7.15 -7.35 -5.87
N HIS A 108 -5.99 -7.13 -5.26
CA HIS A 108 -5.03 -8.18 -4.96
C HIS A 108 -5.55 -9.18 -3.89
N PHE A 109 -5.89 -8.69 -2.70
CA PHE A 109 -6.28 -9.53 -1.57
C PHE A 109 -7.68 -10.13 -1.73
N ASN A 110 -8.64 -9.38 -2.29
CA ASN A 110 -10.00 -9.88 -2.48
C ASN A 110 -10.02 -11.03 -3.48
N SER A 111 -9.24 -10.92 -4.56
CA SER A 111 -9.12 -12.02 -5.53
C SER A 111 -8.39 -13.23 -4.93
N LEU A 112 -7.31 -13.04 -4.16
CA LEU A 112 -6.63 -14.13 -3.45
C LEU A 112 -7.56 -14.87 -2.48
N SER A 113 -8.23 -14.10 -1.62
CA SER A 113 -9.03 -14.64 -0.52
C SER A 113 -10.26 -15.40 -1.03
N TRP A 114 -10.76 -15.08 -2.22
CA TRP A 114 -11.88 -15.76 -2.86
C TRP A 114 -11.70 -17.28 -2.98
N ASN A 115 -10.51 -17.73 -3.39
CA ASN A 115 -10.20 -19.15 -3.58
C ASN A 115 -10.05 -19.93 -2.27
N ILE A 116 -9.72 -19.23 -1.18
CA ILE A 116 -9.45 -19.83 0.13
C ILE A 116 -10.54 -19.48 1.16
N ARG A 117 -11.67 -18.90 0.73
CA ARG A 117 -12.76 -18.46 1.61
C ARG A 117 -13.30 -19.56 2.50
N ARG A 118 -13.44 -20.79 1.96
CA ARG A 118 -13.88 -21.97 2.74
C ARG A 118 -12.90 -22.38 3.83
N GLU A 119 -11.61 -22.07 3.68
CA GLU A 119 -10.62 -22.32 4.75
C GLU A 119 -10.64 -21.21 5.80
N TYR A 120 -10.92 -19.96 5.40
CA TYR A 120 -11.10 -18.85 6.32
C TYR A 120 -12.34 -19.05 7.20
N ASP A 121 -13.45 -19.44 6.60
CA ASP A 121 -14.69 -19.72 7.29
C ASP A 121 -14.53 -20.83 8.33
N ARG A 122 -13.99 -21.99 7.91
CA ARG A 122 -13.67 -23.12 8.81
C ARG A 122 -12.71 -22.76 9.94
N ALA A 123 -11.82 -21.81 9.70
CA ALA A 123 -10.92 -21.37 10.75
C ALA A 123 -11.61 -20.42 11.74
N GLY A 124 -12.75 -19.81 11.41
CA GLY A 124 -13.48 -18.80 12.18
C GLY A 124 -13.07 -17.35 11.86
N TYR A 125 -12.61 -17.05 10.64
CA TYR A 125 -12.19 -15.71 10.24
C TYR A 125 -13.36 -14.95 9.61
N LYS A 126 -13.57 -13.69 10.04
CA LYS A 126 -14.61 -12.81 9.50
C LYS A 126 -14.08 -11.96 8.36
N MET A 127 -13.70 -12.61 7.26
CA MET A 127 -13.20 -11.95 6.05
C MET A 127 -14.34 -11.47 5.15
N MET A 128 -14.10 -10.42 4.37
CA MET A 128 -15.08 -9.87 3.43
C MET A 128 -15.59 -10.92 2.43
N CYS A 129 -14.69 -11.76 1.91
CA CYS A 129 -15.04 -12.85 0.98
C CYS A 129 -15.85 -13.99 1.61
N VAL A 130 -16.00 -14.04 2.93
CA VAL A 130 -16.79 -15.06 3.63
C VAL A 130 -18.18 -14.52 3.96
N SER A 131 -18.26 -13.35 4.61
CA SER A 131 -19.54 -12.82 5.09
C SER A 131 -20.21 -11.85 4.13
N HIS A 132 -19.46 -11.20 3.22
CA HIS A 132 -19.98 -10.15 2.33
C HIS A 132 -19.39 -10.30 0.91
N GLU A 133 -19.74 -11.39 0.24
CA GLU A 133 -19.21 -11.74 -1.08
C GLU A 133 -19.39 -10.60 -2.12
N ARG A 134 -20.58 -10.01 -2.21
CA ARG A 134 -20.85 -8.89 -3.13
C ARG A 134 -19.96 -7.68 -2.84
N LEU A 135 -19.76 -7.34 -1.56
CA LEU A 135 -18.89 -6.23 -1.15
C LEU A 135 -17.43 -6.51 -1.55
N CYS A 136 -16.97 -7.76 -1.45
CA CYS A 136 -15.64 -8.19 -1.87
C CYS A 136 -15.40 -7.92 -3.36
N LEU A 137 -16.37 -8.28 -4.20
CA LEU A 137 -16.30 -8.09 -5.65
C LEU A 137 -16.36 -6.60 -6.04
N ILE A 138 -17.32 -5.84 -5.50
CA ILE A 138 -17.48 -4.41 -5.79
C ILE A 138 -16.26 -3.62 -5.32
N THR A 139 -15.74 -3.94 -4.13
CA THR A 139 -14.57 -3.25 -3.58
C THR A 139 -13.34 -3.46 -4.46
N SER A 140 -13.14 -4.69 -4.98
CA SER A 140 -12.06 -4.99 -5.94
C SER A 140 -12.15 -4.11 -7.19
N LEU A 141 -13.34 -4.02 -7.78
CA LEU A 141 -13.58 -3.21 -8.98
C LEU A 141 -13.43 -1.71 -8.70
N ARG A 142 -14.08 -1.22 -7.65
CA ARG A 142 -14.04 0.20 -7.25
C ARG A 142 -12.62 0.69 -7.03
N TYR A 143 -11.80 -0.05 -6.29
CA TYR A 143 -10.42 0.35 -6.05
C TYR A 143 -9.53 0.23 -7.31
N SER A 144 -9.83 -0.67 -8.23
CA SER A 144 -9.14 -0.71 -9.53
C SER A 144 -9.39 0.57 -10.35
N ILE A 145 -10.63 1.09 -10.32
CA ILE A 145 -10.99 2.36 -10.98
C ILE A 145 -10.34 3.54 -10.24
N ILE A 146 -10.34 3.53 -8.91
CA ILE A 146 -9.69 4.58 -8.11
C ILE A 146 -8.19 4.68 -8.45
N ILE A 147 -7.49 3.56 -8.60
CA ILE A 147 -6.06 3.57 -8.98
C ILE A 147 -5.86 4.25 -10.33
N LEU A 148 -6.71 3.94 -11.33
CA LEU A 148 -6.66 4.62 -12.63
C LEU A 148 -6.82 6.13 -12.47
N LEU A 149 -7.84 6.58 -11.72
CA LEU A 149 -8.10 8.01 -11.50
C LEU A 149 -6.94 8.69 -10.77
N SER A 150 -6.37 8.04 -9.77
CA SER A 150 -5.22 8.57 -9.03
C SER A 150 -3.98 8.69 -9.91
N CYS A 151 -3.71 7.72 -10.78
CA CYS A 151 -2.57 7.79 -11.70
C CYS A 151 -2.80 8.81 -12.82
N SER A 152 -4.03 8.96 -13.30
CA SER A 152 -4.35 9.81 -14.45
C SER A 152 -4.48 11.29 -14.07
N PHE A 153 -5.01 11.58 -12.88
CA PHE A 153 -5.30 12.96 -12.46
C PHE A 153 -4.46 13.37 -11.26
N VAL A 154 -4.47 12.60 -10.17
CA VAL A 154 -3.84 13.05 -8.92
C VAL A 154 -2.32 13.12 -9.05
N ALA A 155 -1.68 12.12 -9.66
CA ALA A 155 -0.22 12.09 -9.78
C ALA A 155 0.37 13.25 -10.61
N PRO A 156 -0.21 13.63 -11.77
CA PRO A 156 0.23 14.83 -12.49
C PRO A 156 -0.15 16.14 -11.80
N LEU A 157 -1.30 16.22 -11.14
CA LEU A 157 -1.75 17.46 -10.48
C LEU A 157 -0.91 17.86 -9.28
N ILE A 158 -0.26 16.91 -8.61
CA ILE A 158 0.65 17.18 -7.48
C ILE A 158 2.12 17.36 -7.93
N ASP A 159 2.37 17.50 -9.24
CA ASP A 159 3.69 17.60 -9.87
C ASP A 159 4.64 16.42 -9.52
N MET A 160 4.08 15.23 -9.24
CA MET A 160 4.90 14.04 -8.96
C MET A 160 5.35 13.35 -10.25
N THR A 161 4.47 13.32 -11.26
CA THR A 161 4.71 12.66 -12.54
C THR A 161 4.28 13.54 -13.72
N THR A 162 4.85 13.33 -14.89
CA THR A 162 4.42 14.03 -16.12
C THR A 162 3.03 13.60 -16.57
N TRP A 163 2.34 14.43 -17.38
CA TRP A 163 1.08 14.02 -17.99
C TRP A 163 1.21 12.81 -18.94
N LEU A 164 2.41 12.54 -19.47
CA LEU A 164 2.69 11.32 -20.24
C LEU A 164 2.50 10.05 -19.39
N PHE A 165 2.82 10.10 -18.09
CA PHE A 165 2.55 9.01 -17.16
C PHE A 165 1.07 8.60 -17.13
N ALA A 166 0.17 9.58 -17.23
CA ALA A 166 -1.26 9.31 -17.27
C ALA A 166 -1.62 8.43 -18.48
N PHE A 167 -1.07 8.75 -19.65
CA PHE A 167 -1.27 7.98 -20.88
C PHE A 167 -0.62 6.58 -20.82
N ASP A 168 0.63 6.48 -20.38
CA ASP A 168 1.36 5.22 -20.36
C ASP A 168 0.81 4.22 -19.34
N THR A 169 0.18 4.71 -18.27
CA THR A 169 -0.48 3.85 -17.28
C THR A 169 -1.90 3.43 -17.65
N LEU A 170 -2.52 4.04 -18.67
CA LEU A 170 -3.86 3.66 -19.14
C LEU A 170 -3.96 2.15 -19.48
N PRO A 171 -3.14 1.57 -20.37
CA PRO A 171 -3.29 0.16 -20.75
C PRO A 171 -3.14 -0.77 -19.53
N VAL A 172 -2.19 -0.45 -18.65
CA VAL A 172 -1.89 -1.22 -17.44
C VAL A 172 -3.09 -1.22 -16.47
N ASN A 173 -3.69 -0.05 -16.26
CA ASN A 173 -4.84 0.13 -15.36
C ASN A 173 -6.16 -0.35 -15.97
N PHE A 174 -6.40 -0.13 -17.26
CA PHE A 174 -7.58 -0.64 -17.94
C PHE A 174 -7.62 -2.17 -17.94
N TYR A 175 -6.48 -2.83 -18.11
CA TYR A 175 -6.43 -4.29 -17.99
C TYR A 175 -6.70 -4.78 -16.56
N LEU A 176 -6.23 -4.05 -15.53
CA LEU A 176 -6.60 -4.34 -14.14
C LEU A 176 -8.12 -4.23 -13.93
N ILE A 177 -8.74 -3.15 -14.42
CA ILE A 177 -10.19 -2.91 -14.34
C ILE A 177 -10.95 -4.00 -15.08
N TYR A 178 -10.51 -4.38 -16.28
CA TYR A 178 -11.10 -5.46 -17.06
C TYR A 178 -11.10 -6.79 -16.30
N LEU A 179 -9.97 -7.16 -15.70
CA LEU A 179 -9.88 -8.38 -14.89
C LEU A 179 -10.74 -8.30 -13.62
N SER A 180 -10.77 -7.14 -12.97
CA SER A 180 -11.66 -6.88 -11.82
C SER A 180 -13.14 -6.95 -12.20
N TYR A 181 -13.52 -6.46 -13.37
CA TYR A 181 -14.88 -6.55 -13.90
C TYR A 181 -15.24 -8.00 -14.24
N LYS A 182 -14.32 -8.74 -14.87
CA LYS A 182 -14.51 -10.17 -15.15
C LYS A 182 -14.67 -10.98 -13.86
N PHE A 183 -13.90 -10.66 -12.82
CA PHE A 183 -14.05 -11.25 -11.50
C PHE A 183 -15.39 -10.89 -10.85
N TYR A 184 -15.83 -9.63 -10.97
CA TYR A 184 -17.15 -9.19 -10.49
C TYR A 184 -18.30 -9.93 -11.17
N ARG A 185 -18.21 -10.17 -12.49
CA ARG A 185 -19.27 -10.81 -13.28
C ARG A 185 -19.31 -12.33 -13.15
N ASN A 186 -18.15 -12.99 -13.19
CA ASN A 186 -18.08 -14.46 -13.24
C ASN A 186 -17.84 -15.12 -11.87
N HIS A 187 -17.19 -14.40 -10.94
CA HIS A 187 -16.89 -14.83 -9.56
C HIS A 187 -16.35 -16.26 -9.41
N ASP A 188 -15.63 -16.76 -10.40
CA ASP A 188 -15.10 -18.12 -10.49
C ASP A 188 -13.61 -18.18 -10.08
N ALA A 189 -13.11 -19.39 -9.85
CA ALA A 189 -11.72 -19.58 -9.43
C ALA A 189 -10.71 -19.12 -10.50
N GLN A 190 -11.06 -19.20 -11.80
CA GLN A 190 -10.16 -18.80 -12.87
C GLN A 190 -10.03 -17.29 -12.95
N SER A 191 -11.14 -16.53 -12.90
CA SER A 191 -11.09 -15.06 -12.92
C SER A 191 -10.36 -14.50 -11.71
N SER A 192 -10.62 -15.02 -10.52
CA SER A 192 -9.91 -14.64 -9.29
C SER A 192 -8.40 -14.88 -9.39
N ARG A 193 -7.95 -16.04 -9.90
CA ARG A 193 -6.51 -16.32 -10.08
C ARG A 193 -5.86 -15.41 -11.11
N LYS A 194 -6.54 -15.09 -12.21
CA LYS A 194 -6.04 -14.19 -13.24
C LYS A 194 -5.84 -12.78 -12.68
N LEU A 195 -6.84 -12.26 -11.96
CA LEU A 195 -6.75 -10.95 -11.29
C LEU A 195 -5.62 -10.92 -10.25
N PHE A 196 -5.52 -11.94 -9.40
CA PHE A 196 -4.44 -12.05 -8.41
C PHE A 196 -3.07 -12.04 -9.07
N ARG A 197 -2.84 -12.87 -10.10
CA ARG A 197 -1.55 -12.94 -10.79
C ARG A 197 -1.20 -11.64 -11.49
N TYR A 198 -2.16 -11.01 -12.18
CA TYR A 198 -1.91 -9.74 -12.83
C TYR A 198 -1.60 -8.64 -11.83
N SER A 199 -2.31 -8.58 -10.70
CA SER A 199 -2.06 -7.57 -9.66
C SER A 199 -0.61 -7.62 -9.13
N LEU A 200 0.03 -8.80 -9.07
CA LEU A 200 1.44 -8.94 -8.68
C LEU A 200 2.40 -8.26 -9.66
N ILE A 201 2.08 -8.27 -10.95
CA ILE A 201 2.90 -7.64 -12.01
C ILE A 201 2.54 -6.16 -12.15
N HIS A 202 1.26 -5.83 -11.96
CA HIS A 202 0.72 -4.47 -12.06
C HIS A 202 1.44 -3.49 -11.13
N LEU A 203 1.68 -3.84 -9.86
CA LEU A 203 2.29 -2.92 -8.90
C LEU A 203 3.75 -2.57 -9.22
N PRO A 204 4.67 -3.53 -9.44
CA PRO A 204 6.02 -3.22 -9.90
C PRO A 204 6.06 -2.42 -11.20
N LEU A 205 5.20 -2.79 -12.16
CA LEU A 205 5.10 -2.08 -13.43
C LEU A 205 4.65 -0.62 -13.23
N LEU A 206 3.63 -0.39 -12.41
CA LEU A 206 3.13 0.94 -12.10
C LEU A 206 4.20 1.82 -11.43
N PHE A 207 4.90 1.29 -10.43
CA PHE A 207 5.98 2.04 -9.77
C PHE A 207 7.19 2.27 -10.68
N THR A 208 7.49 1.33 -11.58
CA THR A 208 8.54 1.53 -12.59
C THR A 208 8.18 2.69 -13.53
N LEU A 209 6.94 2.73 -14.02
CA LEU A 209 6.45 3.85 -14.83
C LEU A 209 6.48 5.17 -14.05
N MET A 210 6.12 5.17 -12.76
CA MET A 210 6.23 6.39 -11.93
C MET A 210 7.67 6.90 -11.84
N VAL A 211 8.65 6.00 -11.72
CA VAL A 211 10.07 6.38 -11.68
C VAL A 211 10.53 6.95 -13.02
N ILE A 212 10.15 6.32 -14.14
CA ILE A 212 10.50 6.77 -15.49
C ILE A 212 9.95 8.18 -15.77
N HIS A 213 8.71 8.43 -15.37
CA HIS A 213 8.02 9.70 -15.64
C HIS A 213 8.07 10.70 -14.49
N ARG A 214 8.95 10.47 -13.50
CA ARG A 214 9.09 11.32 -12.32
C ARG A 214 9.46 12.74 -12.75
N GLN A 215 8.69 13.72 -12.32
CA GLN A 215 9.08 15.12 -12.50
C GLN A 215 10.17 15.49 -11.51
N VAL A 216 11.28 16.03 -12.01
CA VAL A 216 12.26 16.71 -11.17
C VAL A 216 11.78 18.13 -11.03
N LYS A 217 11.40 18.52 -9.81
CA LYS A 217 11.02 19.91 -9.51
C LYS A 217 12.29 20.77 -9.60
N THR A 218 12.58 21.30 -10.79
CA THR A 218 13.64 22.31 -10.95
C THR A 218 13.19 23.53 -10.17
N GLN A 219 13.83 23.82 -9.03
CA GLN A 219 13.64 25.08 -8.31
C GLN A 219 14.20 26.23 -9.14
N ASN A 220 13.46 26.66 -10.16
CA ASN A 220 13.75 27.90 -10.88
C ASN A 220 12.63 28.90 -10.57
N HIS A 221 13.05 30.10 -10.15
CA HIS A 221 12.31 31.36 -9.99
C HIS A 221 11.80 31.74 -8.59
N THR A 222 12.73 32.18 -7.73
CA THR A 222 12.56 33.38 -6.89
C THR A 222 13.88 34.11 -6.59
N ALA A 223 14.85 34.09 -7.52
CA ALA A 223 16.06 34.93 -7.43
C ALA A 223 16.09 36.09 -8.47
N ALA A 224 15.07 36.21 -9.32
CA ALA A 224 15.02 37.22 -10.38
C ALA A 224 14.22 38.49 -10.00
N SER A 225 13.49 38.50 -8.88
CA SER A 225 12.69 39.67 -8.47
C SER A 225 13.42 40.64 -7.55
N SER A 226 14.58 40.28 -6.98
CA SER A 226 15.33 41.11 -6.03
C SER A 226 16.48 41.90 -6.65
N ARG A 227 16.71 41.82 -7.97
CA ARG A 227 17.74 42.62 -8.67
C ARG A 227 17.24 43.94 -9.27
N ASN A 228 15.93 44.23 -9.24
CA ASN A 228 15.36 45.44 -9.84
C ASN A 228 15.08 46.60 -8.86
N GLU A 229 15.42 46.48 -7.58
CA GLU A 229 15.18 47.55 -6.58
C GLU A 229 16.45 48.30 -6.12
N LEU A 230 17.61 48.11 -6.77
CA LEU A 230 18.88 48.74 -6.35
C LEU A 230 19.51 49.62 -7.43
N ILE A 231 18.74 50.54 -8.00
CA ILE A 231 19.31 51.71 -8.68
C ILE A 231 18.89 52.96 -7.90
N PRO A 232 19.74 53.51 -7.02
CA PRO A 232 19.53 54.86 -6.51
C PRO A 232 19.83 55.84 -7.63
N VAL A 233 18.84 56.66 -8.00
CA VAL A 233 19.04 57.84 -8.86
C VAL A 233 19.86 58.86 -8.06
N PRO A 234 21.04 59.29 -8.53
CA PRO A 234 21.73 60.41 -7.92
C PRO A 234 21.20 61.72 -8.51
N ILE A 235 20.72 62.59 -7.60
CA ILE A 235 20.52 64.06 -7.66
C ILE A 235 19.77 64.64 -8.87
#